data_AF-A0A6L5I2A0-F1
#
_entry.id   AF-A0A6L5I2A0-F1
#
_cell.length_a   1.000
_cell.length_b   1.000
_cell.length_c   1.000
_cell.angle_alpha   90.00
_cell.angle_beta   90.00
_cell.angle_gamma   90.00
#
_symmetry.space_group_name_H-M   'P 1'
#
loop_
_entity.id
_entity.type
_entity.pdbx_description
1 polymer ?
#
loop_
_entity_poly.entity_id
_entity_poly.type
_entity_poly.pdbx_seq_one_letter_code
_entity_poly.pdbx_strand_id
1 'polypeptide(L)'
;QRTLNAQYDCGQNIYGWDGDTLAYETRYSDNPGERRLIHYFYEPGSFIPLAQTVENRSLSLVREPSHENGYHIDRDPLWQHHPVAKPFNAMAWYQCDHLGTPMELTDQRGEIA
;
A
#
# COMPACT_ATOMS: atom_id res chain seq x y z
N GLN A 1 -22.51 6.85 7.08
CA GLN A 1 -21.04 7.02 6.98
C GLN A 1 -20.58 8.06 5.94
N ARG A 2 -20.93 7.96 4.65
CA ARG A 2 -20.32 8.79 3.57
C ARG A 2 -20.46 10.31 3.73
N THR A 3 -21.50 10.78 4.42
CA THR A 3 -21.80 12.21 4.58
C THR A 3 -21.03 12.91 5.69
N LEU A 4 -20.55 12.19 6.72
CA LEU A 4 -19.77 12.80 7.80
C LEU A 4 -18.31 13.05 7.38
N ASN A 5 -17.66 12.11 6.69
CA ASN A 5 -16.25 12.27 6.32
C ASN A 5 -16.04 13.44 5.36
N ALA A 6 -17.00 13.69 4.46
CA ALA A 6 -17.00 14.86 3.58
C ALA A 6 -17.28 16.19 4.32
N GLN A 7 -17.92 16.14 5.48
CA GLN A 7 -18.27 17.33 6.28
C GLN A 7 -17.11 17.80 7.18
N TYR A 8 -16.13 16.94 7.47
CA TYR A 8 -15.04 17.21 8.41
C TYR A 8 -13.62 17.12 7.82
N ASP A 9 -13.49 17.03 6.49
CA ASP A 9 -12.19 16.89 5.80
C ASP A 9 -11.34 15.76 6.41
N CYS A 10 -11.99 14.67 6.81
CA CYS A 10 -11.28 13.53 7.35
C CYS A 10 -10.65 12.79 6.17
N GLY A 11 -9.35 12.99 5.96
CA GLY A 11 -8.58 12.31 4.92
C GLY A 11 -8.89 10.81 4.86
N GLN A 12 -9.01 10.28 3.64
CA GLN A 12 -9.38 8.88 3.42
C GLN A 12 -8.12 8.01 3.46
N ASN A 13 -8.07 7.07 4.40
CA ASN A 13 -7.06 6.02 4.42
C ASN A 13 -7.64 4.73 3.81
N ILE A 14 -6.90 4.11 2.90
CA ILE A 14 -7.24 2.82 2.31
C ILE A 14 -6.15 1.83 2.69
N TYR A 15 -6.56 0.65 3.11
CA TYR A 15 -5.69 -0.46 3.47
C TYR A 15 -5.93 -1.60 2.50
N GLY A 16 -4.86 -2.16 1.94
CA GLY A 16 -4.89 -3.32 1.06
C GLY A 16 -4.20 -4.51 1.70
N TRP A 17 -4.75 -5.70 1.50
CA TRP A 17 -4.28 -6.95 2.11
C TRP A 17 -3.81 -7.92 1.03
N ASP A 18 -2.75 -8.67 1.31
CA ASP A 18 -2.34 -9.86 0.56
C ASP A 18 -2.52 -11.08 1.46
N GLY A 19 -3.57 -11.85 1.18
CA GLY A 19 -4.04 -12.90 2.08
C GLY A 19 -4.44 -12.32 3.45
N ASP A 20 -3.68 -12.70 4.48
CA ASP A 20 -3.83 -12.27 5.87
C ASP A 20 -2.83 -11.18 6.30
N THR A 21 -1.94 -10.76 5.40
CA THR A 21 -0.93 -9.72 5.67
C THR A 21 -1.33 -8.37 5.09
N LEU A 22 -0.98 -7.28 5.78
CA LEU A 22 -1.26 -5.92 5.30
C LEU A 22 -0.27 -5.57 4.18
N ALA A 23 -0.68 -5.56 2.93
CA ALA A 23 0.20 -5.31 1.80
C ALA A 23 0.57 -3.82 1.65
N TYR A 24 -0.39 -2.92 1.87
CA TYR A 24 -0.16 -1.48 1.78
C TYR A 24 -1.17 -0.65 2.56
N GLU A 25 -0.76 0.57 2.92
CA GLU A 25 -1.66 1.66 3.31
C GLU A 25 -1.47 2.87 2.40
N THR A 26 -2.56 3.53 2.03
CA THR A 26 -2.51 4.80 1.31
C THR A 26 -3.34 5.84 2.02
N ARG A 27 -2.76 7.02 2.21
CA ARG A 27 -3.42 8.22 2.72
C ARG A 27 -3.76 9.12 1.54
N TYR A 28 -5.02 9.47 1.43
CA TYR A 28 -5.49 10.45 0.46
C TYR A 28 -5.57 11.82 1.14
N SER A 29 -4.97 12.82 0.50
CA SER A 29 -5.09 14.23 0.87
C SER A 29 -5.16 15.05 -0.42
N ASP A 30 -5.95 16.13 -0.39
CA ASP A 30 -5.96 17.12 -1.46
C ASP A 30 -4.64 17.88 -1.52
N ASN A 31 -3.92 17.99 -0.39
CA ASN A 31 -2.55 18.47 -0.34
C ASN A 31 -1.59 17.36 -0.81
N PRO A 32 -0.89 17.52 -1.96
CA PRO A 32 0.02 16.50 -2.47
C PRO A 32 1.16 16.15 -1.52
N GLY A 33 1.61 17.08 -0.68
CA GLY A 33 2.69 16.86 0.29
C GLY A 33 2.33 15.93 1.46
N GLU A 34 1.04 15.69 1.67
CA GLU A 34 0.51 14.85 2.75
C GLU A 34 0.12 13.45 2.25
N ARG A 35 0.18 13.22 0.93
CA ARG A 35 -0.10 11.91 0.35
C ARG A 35 1.01 10.94 0.70
N ARG A 36 0.64 9.76 1.16
CA ARG A 36 1.56 8.71 1.56
C ARG A 36 1.04 7.37 1.11
N LEU A 37 1.88 6.57 0.47
CA LEU A 37 1.63 5.16 0.17
C LEU A 37 2.79 4.35 0.77
N ILE A 38 2.47 3.47 1.72
CA ILE A 38 3.43 2.55 2.33
C ILE A 38 3.14 1.16 1.80
N HIS A 39 4.15 0.45 1.31
CA HIS A 39 4.07 -0.99 1.04
C HIS A 39 4.84 -1.75 2.10
N TYR A 40 4.29 -2.87 2.55
CA TYR A 40 4.94 -3.77 3.50
C TYR A 40 5.30 -5.07 2.79
N PHE A 41 6.47 -5.60 3.12
CA PHE A 41 6.99 -6.86 2.60
C PHE A 41 7.22 -7.81 3.76
N TYR A 42 6.80 -9.06 3.61
CA TYR A 42 6.90 -10.09 4.65
C TYR A 42 7.70 -11.29 4.14
N GLU A 43 8.23 -12.07 5.08
CA GLU A 43 8.76 -13.39 4.76
C GLU A 43 7.65 -14.30 4.17
N PRO A 44 7.97 -15.16 3.20
CA PRO A 44 6.98 -16.04 2.60
C PRO A 44 6.27 -16.93 3.63
N GLY A 45 4.94 -16.88 3.65
CA GLY A 45 4.12 -17.72 4.54
C GLY A 45 4.22 -17.36 6.02
N SER A 46 4.61 -16.13 6.34
CA SER A 46 4.84 -15.65 7.70
C SER A 46 4.31 -14.23 7.88
N PHE A 47 4.17 -13.80 9.14
CA PHE A 47 3.83 -12.43 9.53
C PHE A 47 5.07 -11.58 9.86
N ILE A 48 6.26 -12.13 9.68
CA ILE A 48 7.53 -11.46 9.97
C ILE A 48 7.80 -10.42 8.87
N PRO A 49 7.82 -9.12 9.20
CA PRO A 49 8.07 -8.10 8.21
C PRO A 49 9.56 -8.03 7.86
N LEU A 50 9.86 -7.85 6.58
CA LEU A 50 11.21 -7.72 6.05
C LEU A 50 11.55 -6.26 5.78
N ALA A 51 10.65 -5.54 5.11
CA ALA A 51 10.88 -4.17 4.70
C ALA A 51 9.57 -3.40 4.55
N GLN A 52 9.71 -2.07 4.53
CA GLN A 52 8.66 -1.19 4.04
C GLN A 52 9.23 -0.19 3.05
N THR A 53 8.44 0.17 2.05
CA THR A 53 8.76 1.29 1.16
C THR A 53 7.77 2.40 1.36
N VAL A 54 8.18 3.62 1.04
CA VAL A 54 7.26 4.73 1.08
C VAL A 54 7.33 5.63 -0.13
N GLU A 55 6.15 6.06 -0.56
CA GLU A 55 5.93 6.90 -1.72
C GLU A 55 5.09 8.13 -1.34
N ASN A 56 5.46 9.29 -1.88
CA ASN A 56 4.74 10.56 -1.69
C ASN A 56 3.63 10.70 -2.74
N ARG A 57 2.78 9.68 -2.81
CA ARG A 57 1.59 9.64 -3.66
C ARG A 57 0.53 8.76 -3.01
N SER A 58 -0.70 8.86 -3.50
CA SER A 58 -1.76 7.91 -3.16
C SER A 58 -1.82 6.80 -4.20
N LEU A 59 -2.28 5.61 -3.79
CA LEU A 59 -2.57 4.52 -4.72
C LEU A 59 -3.82 4.86 -5.56
N SER A 60 -3.78 4.59 -6.86
CA SER A 60 -4.95 4.66 -7.73
C SER A 60 -5.53 3.24 -7.84
N LEU A 61 -6.73 3.05 -7.31
CA LEU A 61 -7.42 1.76 -7.41
C LEU A 61 -7.97 1.56 -8.81
N VAL A 62 -7.71 0.39 -9.38
CA VAL A 62 -8.34 -0.05 -10.63
C VAL A 62 -9.78 -0.44 -10.32
N ARG A 63 -10.71 -0.08 -11.22
CA ARG A 63 -12.13 -0.42 -11.06
C ARG A 63 -12.34 -1.91 -11.28
N GLU A 64 -13.32 -2.47 -10.58
CA GLU A 64 -13.77 -3.84 -10.80
C GLU A 64 -14.35 -4.01 -12.23
N PRO A 65 -14.21 -5.21 -12.83
CA PRO A 65 -14.80 -5.49 -14.14
C PRO A 65 -16.33 -5.46 -14.09
N SER A 66 -16.94 -4.98 -15.16
CA SER A 66 -18.39 -5.09 -15.32
C SER A 66 -18.77 -6.54 -15.61
N HIS A 67 -19.83 -6.99 -14.96
CA HIS A 67 -20.43 -8.30 -15.18
C HIS A 67 -21.74 -8.19 -15.99
N GLU A 68 -22.07 -6.98 -16.47
CA GLU A 68 -23.23 -6.77 -17.33
C GLU A 68 -23.00 -7.45 -18.68
N ASN A 69 -23.87 -8.41 -19.01
CA ASN A 69 -23.77 -9.29 -20.18
C ASN A 69 -22.65 -10.34 -20.10
N GLY A 70 -22.21 -10.71 -18.89
CA GLY A 70 -21.21 -11.74 -18.67
C GLY A 70 -19.78 -11.19 -18.64
N TYR A 71 -18.87 -11.99 -18.07
CA TYR A 71 -17.48 -11.62 -17.95
C TYR A 71 -16.76 -11.70 -19.30
N HIS A 72 -16.02 -10.64 -19.63
CA HIS A 72 -15.15 -10.60 -20.81
C HIS A 72 -13.78 -10.07 -20.40
N ILE A 73 -12.74 -10.89 -20.52
CA ILE A 73 -11.36 -10.56 -20.13
C ILE A 73 -10.83 -9.31 -20.84
N ASP A 74 -11.22 -9.11 -22.11
CA ASP A 74 -10.82 -7.93 -22.90
C ASP A 74 -11.39 -6.62 -22.36
N ARG A 75 -12.45 -6.68 -21.52
CA ARG A 75 -13.09 -5.52 -20.90
C ARG A 75 -12.72 -5.36 -19.43
N ASP A 76 -11.91 -6.26 -18.90
CA ASP A 76 -11.51 -6.23 -17.51
C ASP A 76 -10.44 -5.14 -17.31
N PRO A 77 -10.72 -4.10 -16.51
CA PRO A 77 -9.78 -3.02 -16.29
C PRO A 77 -8.47 -3.49 -15.66
N LEU A 78 -8.46 -4.59 -14.89
CA LEU A 78 -7.24 -5.16 -14.31
C LEU A 78 -6.37 -5.82 -15.38
N TRP A 79 -6.95 -6.62 -16.29
CA TRP A 79 -6.19 -7.29 -17.36
C TRP A 79 -5.65 -6.32 -18.41
N GLN A 80 -6.38 -5.24 -18.67
CA GLN A 80 -5.94 -4.16 -19.57
C GLN A 80 -4.99 -3.17 -18.88
N HIS A 81 -4.78 -3.29 -17.57
CA HIS A 81 -3.90 -2.39 -16.84
C HIS A 81 -2.43 -2.76 -17.05
N HIS A 82 -1.66 -1.82 -17.58
CA HIS A 82 -0.20 -1.92 -17.64
C HIS A 82 0.42 -0.96 -16.61
N PRO A 83 0.62 -1.40 -15.35
CA PRO A 83 1.19 -0.53 -14.33
C PRO A 83 2.64 -0.20 -14.70
N VAL A 84 2.97 1.09 -14.69
CA VAL A 84 4.34 1.57 -14.83
C VAL A 84 4.95 1.67 -13.44
N ALA A 85 6.07 0.96 -13.23
CA ALA A 85 6.80 1.02 -11.97
C ALA A 85 7.24 2.46 -11.68
N LYS A 86 6.98 2.91 -10.46
CA LYS A 86 7.44 4.20 -9.95
C LYS A 86 8.53 3.96 -8.91
N PRO A 87 9.53 4.85 -8.82
CA PRO A 87 10.55 4.72 -7.80
C PRO A 87 9.96 4.99 -6.41
N PHE A 88 10.47 4.29 -5.41
CA PHE A 88 10.17 4.58 -4.02
C PHE A 88 10.90 5.86 -3.56
N ASN A 89 10.28 6.64 -2.68
CA ASN A 89 10.93 7.80 -2.06
C ASN A 89 11.88 7.39 -0.94
N ALA A 90 11.53 6.33 -0.20
CA ALA A 90 12.36 5.76 0.85
C ALA A 90 12.07 4.25 0.99
N MET A 91 13.03 3.53 1.56
CA MET A 91 12.89 2.13 1.94
C MET A 91 13.61 1.91 3.27
N ALA A 92 13.03 1.06 4.12
CA ALA A 92 13.61 0.69 5.39
C ALA A 92 13.38 -0.81 5.67
N TRP A 93 14.24 -1.40 6.49
CA TRP A 93 14.27 -2.83 6.80
C TRP A 93 14.03 -3.09 8.27
N TYR A 94 13.17 -4.05 8.55
CA TYR A 94 12.87 -4.46 9.91
C TYR A 94 13.99 -5.35 10.44
N GLN A 95 14.54 -5.00 11.59
CA GLN A 95 15.45 -5.84 12.35
C GLN A 95 14.63 -6.57 13.41
N CYS A 96 14.47 -7.88 13.23
CA CYS A 96 13.64 -8.72 14.10
C CYS A 96 14.48 -9.57 15.05
N ASP A 97 13.89 -9.96 16.17
CA ASP A 97 14.46 -11.00 17.04
C ASP A 97 14.28 -12.41 16.42
N HIS A 98 14.68 -13.45 17.15
CA HIS A 98 14.57 -14.84 16.65
C HIS A 98 13.12 -15.33 16.50
N LEU A 99 12.14 -14.64 17.08
CA LEU A 99 10.71 -14.94 16.94
C LEU A 99 10.08 -14.13 15.80
N GLY A 100 10.85 -13.23 15.17
CA GLY A 100 10.35 -12.35 14.13
C GLY A 100 9.61 -11.13 14.67
N THR A 101 9.77 -10.80 15.96
CA THR A 101 9.22 -9.57 16.53
C THR A 101 10.07 -8.39 16.09
N PRO A 102 9.50 -7.37 15.43
CA PRO A 102 10.26 -6.19 15.04
C PRO A 102 10.81 -5.44 16.25
N MET A 103 12.12 -5.19 16.28
CA MET A 103 12.78 -4.42 17.33
C MET A 103 13.22 -3.04 16.85
N GLU A 104 13.65 -2.95 15.59
CA GLU A 104 14.22 -1.73 15.01
C GLU A 104 13.92 -1.65 13.52
N LEU A 105 13.98 -0.43 12.97
CA LEU A 105 13.83 -0.14 11.56
C LEU A 105 15.05 0.63 11.08
N THR A 106 15.77 0.09 10.10
CA THR A 106 16.99 0.70 9.56
C THR A 106 16.78 1.19 8.14
N ASP A 107 17.32 2.35 7.79
CA ASP A 107 17.27 2.92 6.46
C ASP A 107 18.28 2.27 5.49
N GLN A 108 18.38 2.82 4.28
CA GLN A 108 19.30 2.33 3.24
C GLN A 108 20.79 2.46 3.58
N ARG A 109 21.13 3.25 4.59
CA ARG A 109 22.50 3.45 5.08
C ARG A 109 22.81 2.61 6.31
N GLY A 110 21.82 1.86 6.82
CA GLY A 110 21.93 1.08 8.05
C GLY A 110 21.76 1.92 9.31
N GLU A 111 21.29 3.17 9.18
CA GLU A 111 20.98 4.04 10.30
C GLU A 111 19.55 3.82 10.76
N ILE A 112 19.25 4.15 12.02
CA ILE A 112 17.87 4.08 12.54
C ILE A 112 16.98 5.07 11.77
N ALA A 113 15.89 4.55 11.21
CA ALA A 113 14.96 5.29 10.34
C ALA A 113 13.88 6.08 11.10
#